data_AF-A0A9P1FZV6-F1
#
_entry.id   AF-A0A9P1FZV6-F1
#
_cell.length_a   1.000
_cell.length_b   1.000
_cell.length_c   1.000
_cell.angle_alpha   90.00
_cell.angle_beta   90.00
_cell.angle_gamma   90.00
#
_symmetry.space_group_name_H-M   'P 1'
#
loop_
_entity.id
_entity.type
_entity.pdbx_description
1 polymer ?
#
loop_
_entity_poly.entity_id
_entity_poly.type
_entity_poly.pdbx_seq_one_letter_code
_entity_poly.pdbx_strand_id
1 'polypeptide(L)'
;MWARKVGVPPKWASRVKVVALSVFTASIGIAMFNFMMNLSIGQLDLAKPRHEGDDKVYCFMATGYRCDSDEKMQHFLVRLEHKHRRPFPDVLECEVQDVQNTSCSRVHVPVASINGHMIPMAGRIDWLRWWAKLFLVLSLLLLLGISTHDLALLSVLKQEEIMDFRSLRWQFPILRRAFSLLMGLAVCQRILRRRGLGRCAKILSRLGIPFLIVWNLGLAVLVLSPVCVALFLMHPIRLSRAAVFVQSLVCAVYSLAFFIQFMVWSLHRHWRPWYALTWLVRGTVATEHPLAEKVDCLCGCEYSVSNHALFQLIVISITGLVKSLTVAFRCIKGLRRSEWANLISVLFSVPINVYPVTWASLPDAQWPEMCHEDSETQGERAFDPFVLMDEQLNSKSLRLQLAAVQTSCGSPRAGDLTPREADMIGCCGFPYARKRVDMADSSPETPMID
;
A
#
# COMPACT_ATOMS: atom_id res chain seq x y z
N MET A 1 -2.07 23.36 12.11
CA MET A 1 -2.15 24.75 12.61
C MET A 1 -3.58 25.25 12.80
N TRP A 2 -4.49 25.11 11.82
CA TRP A 2 -5.89 25.55 11.98
C TRP A 2 -6.61 24.94 13.20
N ALA A 3 -6.48 23.62 13.40
CA ALA A 3 -7.09 22.93 14.55
C ALA A 3 -6.63 23.48 15.93
N ARG A 4 -5.40 23.99 16.06
CA ARG A 4 -4.91 24.59 17.32
C ARG A 4 -5.60 25.93 17.63
N LYS A 5 -6.00 26.69 16.60
CA LYS A 5 -6.75 27.95 16.79
C LYS A 5 -8.19 27.73 17.29
N VAL A 6 -8.71 26.50 17.18
CA VAL A 6 -10.07 26.14 17.62
C VAL A 6 -10.06 25.38 18.96
N GLY A 7 -8.95 25.41 19.71
CA GLY A 7 -8.85 24.79 21.04
C GLY A 7 -8.68 23.27 21.02
N VAL A 8 -8.34 22.66 19.88
CA VAL A 8 -8.08 21.22 19.83
C VAL A 8 -6.82 20.89 20.64
N PRO A 9 -6.87 19.97 21.61
CA PRO A 9 -5.73 19.64 22.47
C PRO A 9 -4.50 19.23 21.64
N PRO A 10 -3.28 19.62 22.05
CA PRO A 10 -2.05 19.38 21.26
C PRO A 10 -1.81 17.90 20.94
N LYS A 11 -2.32 16.98 21.77
CA LYS A 11 -2.21 15.51 21.62
C LYS A 11 -3.31 14.89 20.75
N TRP A 12 -4.36 15.63 20.38
CA TRP A 12 -5.54 15.09 19.68
C TRP A 12 -5.24 14.84 18.20
N ALA A 13 -4.60 15.80 17.52
CA ALA A 13 -4.28 15.67 16.10
C ALA A 13 -3.26 14.55 15.80
N SER A 14 -2.33 14.27 16.72
CA SER A 14 -1.34 13.18 16.52
C SER A 14 -1.96 11.80 16.76
N ARG A 15 -2.74 11.62 17.82
CA ARG A 15 -3.41 10.35 18.15
C ARG A 15 -4.46 9.98 17.11
N VAL A 16 -5.32 10.93 16.70
CA VAL A 16 -6.32 10.69 15.65
C VAL A 16 -5.64 10.35 14.33
N LYS A 17 -4.54 11.03 13.97
CA LYS A 17 -3.78 10.72 12.76
C LYS A 17 -3.17 9.32 12.79
N VAL A 18 -2.60 8.91 13.93
CA VAL A 18 -2.04 7.56 14.13
C VAL A 18 -3.13 6.51 14.00
N VAL A 19 -4.25 6.66 14.74
CA VAL A 19 -5.37 5.73 14.68
C VAL A 19 -5.96 5.68 13.28
N ALA A 20 -6.21 6.82 12.63
CA ALA A 20 -6.74 6.87 11.28
C ALA A 20 -5.80 6.19 10.27
N LEU A 21 -4.49 6.45 10.33
CA LEU A 21 -3.51 5.80 9.44
C LEU A 21 -3.44 4.28 9.68
N SER A 22 -3.50 3.83 10.94
CA SER A 22 -3.47 2.41 11.29
C SER A 22 -4.76 1.69 10.88
N VAL A 23 -5.92 2.25 11.19
CA VAL A 23 -7.24 1.71 10.78
C VAL A 23 -7.34 1.66 9.26
N PHE A 24 -6.93 2.73 8.57
CA PHE A 24 -6.93 2.77 7.12
C PHE A 24 -5.97 1.74 6.52
N THR A 25 -4.83 1.50 7.16
CA THR A 25 -3.89 0.46 6.74
C THR A 25 -4.47 -0.94 6.92
N ALA A 26 -5.07 -1.21 8.07
CA ALA A 26 -5.69 -2.49 8.37
C ALA A 26 -6.91 -2.74 7.47
N SER A 27 -7.73 -1.73 7.21
CA SER A 27 -8.92 -1.86 6.37
C SER A 27 -8.57 -2.20 4.93
N ILE A 28 -7.50 -1.62 4.36
CA ILE A 28 -7.00 -2.01 3.03
C ILE A 28 -6.57 -3.48 3.04
N GLY A 29 -5.81 -3.90 4.05
CA GLY A 29 -5.34 -5.27 4.18
C GLY A 29 -6.51 -6.27 4.28
N ILE A 30 -7.50 -5.95 5.12
CA ILE A 30 -8.72 -6.75 5.29
C ILE A 30 -9.56 -6.76 4.02
N ALA A 31 -9.76 -5.61 3.36
CA ALA A 31 -10.52 -5.55 2.10
C ALA A 31 -9.88 -6.41 1.02
N MET A 32 -8.54 -6.43 0.93
CA MET A 32 -7.83 -7.27 -0.02
C MET A 32 -7.81 -8.73 0.37
N PHE A 33 -7.67 -9.04 1.66
CA PHE A 33 -7.81 -10.40 2.16
C PHE A 33 -9.20 -10.96 1.86
N ASN A 34 -10.24 -10.19 2.18
CA ASN A 34 -11.63 -10.54 1.86
C ASN A 34 -11.83 -10.68 0.35
N PHE A 35 -11.20 -9.84 -0.46
CA PHE A 35 -11.26 -10.00 -1.91
C PHE A 35 -10.62 -11.30 -2.39
N MET A 36 -9.46 -11.69 -1.85
CA MET A 36 -8.77 -12.93 -2.21
C MET A 36 -9.47 -14.19 -1.70
N MET A 37 -9.99 -14.14 -0.47
CA MET A 37 -10.65 -15.28 0.17
C MET A 37 -12.10 -15.43 -0.29
N ASN A 38 -12.78 -14.30 -0.56
CA ASN A 38 -14.17 -14.24 -0.98
C ASN A 38 -14.30 -13.71 -2.40
N LEU A 39 -13.44 -14.19 -3.31
CA LEU A 39 -13.81 -14.28 -4.72
C LEU A 39 -15.03 -15.23 -4.76
N SER A 40 -16.16 -14.63 -4.41
CA SER A 40 -17.42 -15.26 -4.09
C SER A 40 -18.37 -14.95 -5.23
N ILE A 41 -19.41 -15.76 -5.33
CA ILE A 41 -20.45 -15.63 -6.35
C ILE A 41 -21.01 -14.19 -6.37
N GLY A 42 -21.08 -13.52 -5.21
CA GLY A 42 -21.55 -12.14 -5.11
C GLY A 42 -20.70 -11.08 -5.82
N GLN A 43 -19.47 -11.43 -6.23
CA GLN A 43 -18.62 -10.55 -7.03
C GLN A 43 -18.87 -10.70 -8.54
N LEU A 44 -19.63 -11.70 -8.98
CA LEU A 44 -19.98 -11.93 -10.38
C LEU A 44 -21.25 -11.17 -10.78
N ASP A 45 -21.31 -10.74 -12.04
CA ASP A 45 -22.48 -10.11 -12.65
C ASP A 45 -23.46 -11.20 -13.11
N LEU A 46 -24.17 -11.82 -12.17
CA LEU A 46 -25.12 -12.91 -12.44
C LEU A 46 -26.28 -12.48 -13.36
N ALA A 47 -26.58 -11.18 -13.39
CA ALA A 47 -27.68 -10.62 -14.18
C ALA A 47 -27.42 -10.66 -15.70
N LYS A 48 -26.16 -10.84 -16.11
CA LYS A 48 -25.75 -10.68 -17.50
C LYS A 48 -24.63 -11.66 -17.86
N PRO A 49 -24.99 -12.92 -18.19
CA PRO A 49 -24.03 -13.95 -18.62
C PRO A 49 -23.32 -13.55 -19.92
N ARG A 50 -22.24 -14.26 -20.25
CA ARG A 50 -21.33 -13.89 -21.37
C ARG A 50 -22.00 -13.80 -22.73
N HIS A 51 -22.83 -14.78 -23.06
CA HIS A 51 -23.46 -14.88 -24.36
C HIS A 51 -24.86 -14.28 -24.28
N GLU A 52 -24.94 -12.96 -24.42
CA GLU A 52 -26.21 -12.23 -24.45
C GLU A 52 -27.05 -12.76 -25.63
N GLY A 53 -28.02 -13.63 -25.34
CA GLY A 53 -28.87 -14.32 -26.32
C GLY A 53 -28.61 -15.83 -26.47
N ASP A 54 -27.54 -16.38 -25.92
CA ASP A 54 -27.25 -17.82 -25.83
C ASP A 54 -26.89 -18.17 -24.38
N ASP A 55 -27.86 -17.96 -23.48
CA ASP A 55 -27.73 -18.21 -22.04
C ASP A 55 -27.77 -19.71 -21.68
N LYS A 56 -27.28 -20.60 -22.55
CA LYS A 56 -27.34 -22.04 -22.29
C LYS A 56 -26.36 -22.42 -21.19
N VAL A 57 -26.81 -23.30 -20.31
CA VAL A 57 -25.92 -23.95 -19.34
C VAL A 57 -25.12 -25.02 -20.07
N TYR A 58 -23.80 -25.00 -19.91
CA TYR A 58 -22.91 -26.02 -20.49
C TYR A 58 -22.67 -27.13 -19.46
N CYS A 59 -22.89 -28.39 -19.84
CA CYS A 59 -22.72 -29.55 -18.97
C CYS A 59 -21.76 -30.58 -19.59
N PHE A 60 -20.78 -31.00 -18.79
CA PHE A 60 -19.77 -31.97 -19.19
C PHE A 60 -19.72 -33.13 -18.20
N MET A 61 -19.41 -34.35 -18.65
CA MET A 61 -19.29 -35.50 -17.77
C MET A 61 -18.13 -35.32 -16.75
N ALA A 62 -18.37 -35.58 -15.46
CA ALA A 62 -17.35 -35.39 -14.42
C ALA A 62 -16.45 -36.63 -14.19
N THR A 63 -16.76 -37.77 -14.80
CA THR A 63 -16.08 -39.05 -14.52
C THR A 63 -14.65 -39.07 -15.07
N GLY A 64 -13.69 -39.34 -14.19
CA GLY A 64 -12.25 -39.39 -14.49
C GLY A 64 -11.44 -38.19 -13.97
N TYR A 65 -12.11 -37.09 -13.65
CA TYR A 65 -11.49 -35.87 -13.13
C TYR A 65 -11.92 -35.64 -11.69
N ARG A 66 -11.44 -36.48 -10.76
CA ARG A 66 -11.37 -36.05 -9.35
C ARG A 66 -10.48 -34.81 -9.33
N CYS A 67 -11.09 -33.65 -9.14
CA CYS A 67 -10.47 -32.33 -9.01
C CYS A 67 -9.63 -32.23 -7.71
N ASP A 68 -8.73 -33.18 -7.48
CA ASP A 68 -7.92 -33.28 -6.26
C ASP A 68 -6.55 -32.60 -6.43
N SER A 69 -6.30 -31.95 -7.57
CA SER A 69 -5.15 -31.07 -7.73
C SER A 69 -5.42 -30.02 -8.82
N ASP A 70 -5.54 -28.76 -8.39
CA ASP A 70 -5.68 -27.52 -9.20
C ASP A 70 -4.68 -27.48 -10.40
N GLU A 71 -3.50 -28.08 -10.25
CA GLU A 71 -2.43 -28.10 -11.26
C GLU A 71 -2.70 -29.01 -12.47
N LYS A 72 -3.27 -30.20 -12.27
CA LYS A 72 -3.50 -31.16 -13.36
C LYS A 72 -4.63 -30.71 -14.29
N MET A 73 -5.65 -30.06 -13.74
CA MET A 73 -6.76 -29.50 -14.52
C MET A 73 -6.26 -28.33 -15.39
N GLN A 74 -5.49 -27.41 -14.83
CA GLN A 74 -4.91 -26.30 -15.61
C GLN A 74 -3.96 -26.81 -16.71
N HIS A 75 -3.08 -27.76 -16.41
CA HIS A 75 -2.20 -28.34 -17.42
C HIS A 75 -2.97 -29.06 -18.54
N PHE A 76 -4.08 -29.72 -18.20
CA PHE A 76 -4.93 -30.38 -19.18
C PHE A 76 -5.71 -29.37 -20.03
N LEU A 77 -6.36 -28.37 -19.44
CA LEU A 77 -7.08 -27.30 -20.16
C LEU A 77 -6.15 -26.50 -21.10
N VAL A 78 -4.93 -26.20 -20.67
CA VAL A 78 -3.91 -25.56 -21.53
C VAL A 78 -3.45 -26.49 -22.66
N ARG A 79 -3.28 -27.78 -22.37
CA ARG A 79 -2.94 -28.79 -23.39
C ARG A 79 -4.10 -29.02 -24.37
N LEU A 80 -5.35 -28.85 -23.94
CA LEU A 80 -6.56 -28.91 -24.75
C LEU A 80 -6.66 -27.69 -25.68
N GLU A 81 -6.40 -26.48 -25.18
CA GLU A 81 -6.47 -25.24 -25.99
C GLU A 81 -5.36 -25.19 -27.05
N HIS A 82 -4.13 -25.62 -26.72
CA HIS A 82 -3.02 -25.63 -27.68
C HIS A 82 -3.14 -26.69 -28.77
N LYS A 83 -3.91 -27.75 -28.54
CA LYS A 83 -4.00 -28.87 -29.48
C LYS A 83 -5.19 -28.77 -30.44
N HIS A 84 -6.21 -27.93 -30.19
CA HIS A 84 -7.48 -27.97 -30.93
C HIS A 84 -8.00 -26.62 -31.43
N ARG A 85 -7.67 -26.31 -32.69
CA ARG A 85 -8.48 -25.51 -33.64
C ARG A 85 -9.58 -26.35 -34.32
N ARG A 86 -9.83 -27.58 -33.86
CA ARG A 86 -10.87 -28.49 -34.37
C ARG A 86 -11.89 -28.80 -33.26
N PRO A 87 -13.18 -28.98 -33.60
CA PRO A 87 -14.19 -29.40 -32.63
C PRO A 87 -13.78 -30.71 -31.97
N PHE A 88 -13.90 -30.78 -30.64
CA PHE A 88 -13.54 -31.93 -29.82
C PHE A 88 -14.33 -33.17 -30.24
N PRO A 89 -13.67 -34.31 -30.54
CA PRO A 89 -14.40 -35.56 -30.82
C PRO A 89 -14.98 -36.26 -29.58
N ASP A 90 -14.47 -36.02 -28.37
CA ASP A 90 -14.76 -36.89 -27.21
C ASP A 90 -15.08 -36.17 -25.88
N VAL A 91 -15.46 -34.89 -25.91
CA VAL A 91 -16.11 -34.30 -24.73
C VAL A 91 -17.56 -34.77 -24.78
N LEU A 92 -17.86 -35.88 -24.12
CA LEU A 92 -19.24 -36.37 -24.03
C LEU A 92 -20.09 -35.30 -23.36
N GLU A 93 -20.92 -34.64 -24.17
CA GLU A 93 -21.97 -33.76 -23.70
C GLU A 93 -22.87 -34.57 -22.78
N CYS A 94 -23.00 -34.10 -21.54
CA CYS A 94 -23.92 -34.75 -20.61
C CYS A 94 -25.31 -34.14 -20.80
N GLU A 95 -26.26 -34.97 -21.24
CA GLU A 95 -27.65 -34.56 -21.33
C GLU A 95 -28.32 -34.61 -19.96
N VAL A 96 -28.65 -33.43 -19.44
CA VAL A 96 -29.39 -33.28 -18.20
C VAL A 96 -30.72 -32.63 -18.53
N GLN A 97 -31.80 -33.41 -18.53
CA GLN A 97 -33.15 -32.94 -18.89
C GLN A 97 -33.59 -31.73 -18.05
N ASP A 98 -33.23 -31.70 -16.77
CA ASP A 98 -33.55 -30.58 -15.86
C ASP A 98 -32.84 -29.26 -16.23
N VAL A 99 -31.73 -29.33 -16.97
CA VAL A 99 -30.86 -28.18 -17.25
C VAL A 99 -31.01 -27.66 -18.68
N GLN A 100 -31.38 -28.51 -19.64
CA GLN A 100 -31.47 -28.15 -21.08
C GLN A 100 -32.42 -26.97 -21.36
N ASN A 101 -33.47 -26.79 -20.55
CA ASN A 101 -34.44 -25.69 -20.69
C ASN A 101 -34.16 -24.49 -19.77
N THR A 102 -33.05 -24.53 -19.02
CA THR A 102 -32.70 -23.46 -18.08
C THR A 102 -31.71 -22.48 -18.71
N SER A 103 -31.95 -21.19 -18.47
CA SER A 103 -31.03 -20.12 -18.85
C SER A 103 -30.09 -19.81 -17.68
N CYS A 104 -28.83 -19.48 -17.96
CA CYS A 104 -27.85 -19.02 -16.97
C CYS A 104 -28.31 -17.79 -16.17
N SER A 105 -29.27 -17.01 -16.66
CA SER A 105 -29.86 -15.90 -15.88
C SER A 105 -30.90 -16.34 -14.85
N ARG A 106 -31.48 -17.54 -15.01
CA ARG A 106 -32.59 -18.08 -14.20
C ARG A 106 -32.27 -19.41 -13.51
N VAL A 107 -31.06 -19.94 -13.68
CA VAL A 107 -30.70 -21.25 -13.16
C VAL A 107 -30.65 -21.22 -11.64
N HIS A 108 -31.39 -22.14 -11.01
CA HIS A 108 -31.36 -22.32 -9.56
C HIS A 108 -30.17 -23.21 -9.21
N VAL A 109 -29.06 -22.61 -8.79
CA VAL A 109 -27.86 -23.34 -8.38
C VAL A 109 -28.00 -23.73 -6.90
N PRO A 110 -27.93 -25.03 -6.53
CA PRO A 110 -27.96 -25.43 -5.14
C PRO A 110 -26.71 -24.93 -4.43
N VAL A 111 -26.85 -24.05 -3.44
CA VAL A 111 -25.70 -23.43 -2.73
C VAL A 111 -24.74 -24.48 -2.16
N ALA A 112 -25.27 -25.63 -1.71
CA ALA A 112 -24.47 -26.73 -1.17
C ALA A 112 -23.62 -27.48 -2.23
N SER A 113 -23.97 -27.40 -3.51
CA SER A 113 -23.23 -28.05 -4.61
C SER A 113 -22.33 -27.10 -5.40
N ILE A 114 -22.27 -25.83 -5.00
CA ILE A 114 -21.35 -24.87 -5.61
C ILE A 114 -19.94 -25.21 -5.16
N ASN A 115 -19.11 -25.59 -6.12
CA ASN A 115 -17.67 -25.67 -5.87
C ASN A 115 -17.19 -24.24 -5.57
N GLY A 116 -16.77 -23.99 -4.32
CA GLY A 116 -16.36 -22.66 -3.85
C GLY A 116 -15.13 -22.06 -4.56
N HIS A 117 -14.55 -22.77 -5.52
CA HIS A 117 -13.46 -22.30 -6.35
C HIS A 117 -14.01 -21.81 -7.70
N MET A 118 -13.91 -20.50 -7.93
CA MET A 118 -14.15 -19.96 -9.27
C MET A 118 -13.00 -20.38 -10.18
N ILE A 119 -13.35 -21.07 -11.26
CA ILE A 119 -12.38 -21.55 -12.23
C ILE A 119 -12.27 -20.46 -13.31
N PRO A 120 -11.07 -19.89 -13.55
CA PRO A 120 -10.86 -19.05 -14.72
C PRO A 120 -11.13 -19.92 -15.96
N MET A 121 -11.91 -19.42 -16.92
CA MET A 121 -12.24 -20.25 -18.08
C MET A 121 -10.98 -20.71 -18.82
N ALA A 122 -11.04 -21.98 -19.27
CA ALA A 122 -9.95 -22.74 -19.87
C ALA A 122 -9.13 -21.88 -20.85
N GLY A 123 -7.82 -21.78 -20.56
CA GLY A 123 -6.88 -21.07 -21.42
C GLY A 123 -6.51 -19.65 -20.99
N ARG A 124 -7.30 -19.03 -20.10
CA ARG A 124 -6.99 -17.67 -19.63
C ARG A 124 -6.25 -17.69 -18.30
N ILE A 125 -5.16 -16.95 -18.26
CA ILE A 125 -4.44 -16.62 -17.02
C ILE A 125 -5.44 -15.95 -16.07
N ASP A 126 -5.57 -16.46 -14.84
CA ASP A 126 -6.35 -15.82 -13.77
C ASP A 126 -5.64 -14.55 -13.31
N TRP A 127 -5.75 -13.51 -14.13
CA TRP A 127 -5.09 -12.23 -13.93
C TRP A 127 -5.39 -11.70 -12.54
N LEU A 128 -6.64 -11.80 -12.10
CA LEU A 128 -7.06 -11.27 -10.82
C LEU A 128 -6.37 -11.97 -9.65
N ARG A 129 -6.29 -13.31 -9.66
CA ARG A 129 -5.55 -14.08 -8.65
C ARG A 129 -4.05 -13.80 -8.70
N TRP A 130 -3.48 -13.62 -9.89
CA TRP A 130 -2.09 -13.21 -10.05
C TRP A 130 -1.81 -11.82 -9.47
N TRP A 131 -2.69 -10.85 -9.76
CA TRP A 131 -2.58 -9.52 -9.18
C TRP A 131 -2.70 -9.60 -7.64
N ALA A 132 -3.73 -10.26 -7.13
CA ALA A 132 -3.91 -10.49 -5.70
C ALA A 132 -2.65 -11.05 -5.00
N LYS A 133 -2.08 -12.14 -5.54
CA LYS A 133 -0.86 -12.77 -5.02
C LYS A 133 0.32 -11.82 -5.03
N LEU A 134 0.56 -11.13 -6.15
CA LEU A 134 1.67 -10.20 -6.29
C LEU A 134 1.51 -9.02 -5.33
N PHE A 135 0.32 -8.45 -5.19
CA PHE A 135 0.04 -7.41 -4.21
C PHE A 135 0.33 -7.88 -2.78
N LEU A 136 -0.11 -9.08 -2.41
CA LEU A 136 0.12 -9.63 -1.06
C LEU A 136 1.62 -9.75 -0.79
N VAL A 137 2.39 -10.31 -1.74
CA VAL A 137 3.84 -10.44 -1.60
C VAL A 137 4.49 -9.06 -1.45
N LEU A 138 4.14 -8.10 -2.32
CA LEU A 138 4.69 -6.74 -2.25
C LEU A 138 4.35 -6.04 -0.94
N SER A 139 3.14 -6.24 -0.43
CA SER A 139 2.66 -5.67 0.85
C SER A 139 3.32 -6.31 2.05
N LEU A 140 3.53 -7.63 2.03
CA LEU A 140 4.25 -8.35 3.07
C LEU A 140 5.71 -7.89 3.14
N LEU A 141 6.39 -7.78 2.00
CA LEU A 141 7.76 -7.27 1.92
C LEU A 141 7.85 -5.83 2.44
N LEU A 142 6.88 -4.98 2.09
CA LEU A 142 6.83 -3.61 2.60
C LEU A 142 6.61 -3.59 4.12
N LEU A 143 5.71 -4.43 4.65
CA LEU A 143 5.43 -4.55 6.08
C LEU A 143 6.66 -5.04 6.86
N LEU A 144 7.38 -6.03 6.33
CA LEU A 144 8.64 -6.51 6.89
C LEU A 144 9.69 -5.40 6.89
N GLY A 145 9.85 -4.67 5.77
CA GLY A 145 10.76 -3.53 5.69
C GLY A 145 10.44 -2.45 6.72
N ILE A 146 9.15 -2.09 6.86
CA ILE A 146 8.68 -1.13 7.85
C ILE A 146 8.97 -1.60 9.28
N SER A 147 8.61 -2.85 9.59
CA SER A 147 8.76 -3.41 10.95
C SER A 147 10.22 -3.50 11.34
N THR A 148 11.10 -3.96 10.44
CA THR A 148 12.55 -3.99 10.68
C THR A 148 13.13 -2.59 10.88
N HIS A 149 12.67 -1.60 10.10
CA HIS A 149 13.10 -0.22 10.28
C HIS A 149 12.68 0.34 11.64
N ASP A 150 11.41 0.17 12.01
CA ASP A 150 10.88 0.68 13.27
C ASP A 150 11.54 -0.01 14.47
N LEU A 151 11.82 -1.32 14.39
CA LEU A 151 12.60 -2.04 15.41
C LEU A 151 14.06 -1.56 15.48
N ALA A 152 14.67 -1.23 14.34
CA ALA A 152 16.03 -0.68 14.31
C ALA A 152 16.09 0.69 15.00
N LEU A 153 15.05 1.53 14.84
CA LEU A 153 14.95 2.83 15.52
C LEU A 153 14.80 2.70 17.04
N LEU A 154 14.18 1.63 17.53
CA LEU A 154 14.08 1.37 18.97
C LEU A 154 15.40 0.90 19.60
N SER A 155 16.37 0.47 18.79
CA SER A 155 17.66 -0.01 19.26
C SER A 155 18.68 1.12 19.29
N VAL A 156 19.01 1.62 20.48
CA VAL A 156 19.99 2.70 20.70
C VAL A 156 21.34 2.40 20.04
N LEU A 157 21.82 1.15 20.14
CA LEU A 157 23.12 0.74 19.60
C LEU A 157 23.15 0.67 18.06
N LYS A 158 22.01 0.50 17.41
CA LYS A 158 21.91 0.25 15.96
C LYS A 158 21.43 1.45 15.17
N GLN A 159 21.05 2.52 15.86
CA GLN A 159 20.49 3.72 15.25
C GLN A 159 21.48 4.39 14.28
N GLU A 160 22.77 4.39 14.61
CA GLU A 160 23.82 4.97 13.76
C GLU A 160 24.14 4.13 12.51
N GLU A 161 23.73 2.86 12.48
CA GLU A 161 23.94 1.99 11.32
C GLU A 161 22.95 2.25 10.17
N ILE A 162 21.89 3.03 10.42
CA ILE A 162 20.88 3.36 9.39
C ILE A 162 21.52 4.28 8.36
N MET A 163 21.57 3.82 7.11
CA MET A 163 22.33 4.50 6.06
C MET A 163 21.54 5.59 5.33
N ASP A 164 22.27 6.66 5.02
CA ASP A 164 21.86 7.70 4.07
C ASP A 164 22.13 7.35 2.62
N PHE A 165 21.49 8.08 1.69
CA PHE A 165 21.75 7.97 0.26
C PHE A 165 23.25 8.10 -0.08
N ARG A 166 23.98 8.96 0.62
CA ARG A 166 25.42 9.13 0.39
C ARG A 166 26.17 7.85 0.77
N SER A 167 25.95 7.34 1.99
CA SER A 167 26.58 6.11 2.48
C SER A 167 26.20 4.90 1.64
N LEU A 168 24.91 4.79 1.27
CA LEU A 168 24.37 3.75 0.41
C LEU A 168 25.10 3.69 -0.94
N ARG A 169 25.34 4.86 -1.56
CA ARG A 169 26.01 4.96 -2.86
C ARG A 169 27.48 4.52 -2.81
N TRP A 170 28.15 4.70 -1.67
CA TRP A 170 29.56 4.34 -1.50
C TRP A 170 29.75 2.90 -1.07
N GLN A 171 28.92 2.41 -0.14
CA GLN A 171 29.03 1.06 0.40
C GLN A 171 28.45 -0.03 -0.53
N PHE A 172 27.46 0.30 -1.36
CA PHE A 172 26.78 -0.66 -2.23
C PHE A 172 26.96 -0.32 -3.72
N PRO A 173 28.10 -0.68 -4.34
CA PRO A 173 28.36 -0.37 -5.74
C PRO A 173 27.39 -1.08 -6.69
N ILE A 174 26.85 -2.24 -6.32
CA ILE A 174 25.83 -2.98 -7.09
C ILE A 174 24.57 -2.12 -7.21
N LEU A 175 24.11 -1.54 -6.10
CA LEU A 175 22.92 -0.70 -6.09
C LEU A 175 23.15 0.58 -6.90
N ARG A 176 24.35 1.17 -6.81
CA ARG A 176 24.75 2.31 -7.65
C ARG A 176 24.71 1.96 -9.14
N ARG A 177 25.20 0.77 -9.54
CA ARG A 177 25.13 0.30 -10.92
C ARG A 177 23.67 0.13 -11.36
N ALA A 178 22.82 -0.48 -10.54
CA ALA A 178 21.39 -0.62 -10.81
C ALA A 178 20.69 0.75 -10.98
N PHE A 179 20.94 1.72 -10.09
CA PHE A 179 20.43 3.09 -10.24
C PHE A 179 20.99 3.80 -11.47
N SER A 180 22.24 3.55 -11.84
CA SER A 180 22.81 4.17 -13.05
C SER A 180 22.15 3.69 -14.34
N LEU A 181 21.66 2.44 -14.38
CA LEU A 181 20.85 1.93 -15.49
C LEU A 181 19.50 2.66 -15.60
N LEU A 182 18.89 2.99 -14.46
CA LEU A 182 17.68 3.82 -14.38
C LEU A 182 17.92 5.29 -14.78
N MET A 183 19.15 5.78 -14.67
CA MET A 183 19.50 7.16 -15.04
C MET A 183 19.59 7.40 -16.55
N GLY A 184 19.23 6.43 -17.40
CA GLY A 184 19.08 6.62 -18.85
C GLY A 184 18.17 7.82 -19.21
N LEU A 185 17.18 8.12 -18.37
CA LEU A 185 16.36 9.34 -18.48
C LEU A 185 17.17 10.64 -18.35
N ALA A 186 18.17 10.67 -17.46
CA ALA A 186 19.01 11.86 -17.29
C ALA A 186 19.89 12.08 -18.53
N VAL A 187 20.34 11.02 -19.19
CA VAL A 187 21.04 11.11 -20.49
C VAL A 187 20.11 11.69 -21.54
N CYS A 188 18.88 11.18 -21.64
CA CYS A 188 17.89 11.68 -22.59
C CYS A 188 17.49 13.13 -22.32
N GLN A 189 17.32 13.52 -21.05
CA GLN A 189 17.06 14.90 -20.64
C GLN A 189 18.23 15.84 -20.97
N ARG A 190 19.49 15.38 -20.84
CA ARG A 190 20.65 16.17 -21.26
C ARG A 190 20.65 16.39 -22.77
N ILE A 191 20.27 15.38 -23.56
CA ILE A 191 20.14 15.50 -25.02
C ILE A 191 19.03 16.51 -25.37
N LEU A 192 17.87 16.41 -24.72
CA LEU A 192 16.74 17.34 -24.86
C LEU A 192 17.07 18.80 -24.49
N ARG A 193 17.96 19.01 -23.49
CA ARG A 193 18.39 20.34 -23.04
C ARG A 193 19.47 20.98 -23.91
N ARG A 194 20.10 20.25 -24.84
CA ARG A 194 21.07 20.85 -25.77
C ARG A 194 20.34 21.82 -26.70
N ARG A 195 20.63 23.12 -26.56
CA ARG A 195 20.20 24.17 -27.51
C ARG A 195 20.80 23.84 -28.87
N GLY A 196 19.96 23.70 -29.90
CA GLY A 196 20.39 23.38 -31.27
C GLY A 196 19.76 22.12 -31.89
N LEU A 197 19.00 21.32 -31.13
CA LEU A 197 18.26 20.19 -31.73
C LEU A 197 17.13 20.70 -32.66
N GLY A 198 17.16 20.25 -33.92
CA GLY A 198 16.12 20.53 -34.91
C GLY A 198 14.73 20.05 -34.48
N ARG A 199 13.66 20.59 -35.10
CA ARG A 199 12.27 20.28 -34.73
C ARG A 199 11.97 18.78 -34.73
N CYS A 200 12.48 18.03 -35.71
CA CYS A 200 12.30 16.58 -35.79
C CYS A 200 12.89 15.84 -34.58
N ALA A 201 14.06 16.25 -34.09
CA ALA A 201 14.68 15.64 -32.91
C ALA A 201 13.88 15.92 -31.62
N LYS A 202 13.22 17.08 -31.52
CA LYS A 202 12.27 17.38 -30.42
C LYS A 202 11.02 16.52 -30.48
N ILE A 203 10.51 16.21 -31.68
CA ILE A 203 9.34 15.33 -31.84
C ILE A 203 9.73 13.89 -31.50
N LEU A 204 10.84 13.39 -32.05
CA LEU A 204 11.34 12.04 -31.80
C LEU A 204 11.62 11.80 -30.30
N SER A 205 12.21 12.79 -29.62
CA SER A 205 12.44 12.71 -28.18
C SER A 205 11.13 12.72 -27.38
N ARG A 206 10.11 13.50 -27.77
CA ARG A 206 8.77 13.45 -27.13
C ARG A 206 8.11 12.08 -27.30
N LEU A 207 8.20 11.48 -28.49
CA LEU A 207 7.71 10.12 -28.77
C LEU A 207 8.50 9.04 -28.02
N GLY A 208 9.78 9.28 -27.71
CA GLY A 208 10.61 8.38 -26.91
C GLY A 208 10.35 8.44 -25.40
N ILE A 209 9.74 9.50 -24.88
CA ILE A 209 9.47 9.64 -23.43
C ILE A 209 8.61 8.50 -22.86
N PRO A 210 7.46 8.12 -23.46
CA PRO A 210 6.65 7.00 -22.96
C PRO A 210 7.43 5.69 -22.92
N PHE A 211 8.19 5.40 -23.98
CA PHE A 211 9.03 4.20 -24.05
C PHE A 211 10.08 4.20 -22.93
N LEU A 212 10.75 5.34 -22.71
CA LEU A 212 11.70 5.48 -21.62
C LEU A 212 11.03 5.34 -20.25
N ILE A 213 9.83 5.89 -20.04
CA ILE A 213 9.10 5.73 -18.79
C ILE A 213 8.81 4.24 -18.55
N VAL A 214 8.22 3.54 -19.52
CA VAL A 214 7.92 2.10 -19.42
C VAL A 214 9.19 1.29 -19.16
N TRP A 215 10.27 1.60 -19.87
CA TRP A 215 11.57 0.96 -19.68
C TRP A 215 12.11 1.15 -18.25
N ASN A 216 12.07 2.38 -17.73
CA ASN A 216 12.54 2.66 -16.37
C ASN A 216 11.65 2.06 -15.30
N LEU A 217 10.33 2.02 -15.51
CA LEU A 217 9.40 1.30 -14.64
C LEU A 217 9.73 -0.20 -14.65
N GLY A 218 9.96 -0.79 -15.83
CA GLY A 218 10.38 -2.18 -15.98
C GLY A 218 11.68 -2.48 -15.24
N LEU A 219 12.73 -1.67 -15.43
CA LEU A 219 13.99 -1.82 -14.70
C LEU A 219 13.83 -1.64 -13.18
N ALA A 220 12.99 -0.71 -12.74
CA ALA A 220 12.75 -0.48 -11.31
C ALA A 220 12.10 -1.71 -10.66
N VAL A 221 11.11 -2.32 -11.32
CA VAL A 221 10.39 -3.49 -10.81
C VAL A 221 11.21 -4.78 -10.97
N LEU A 222 11.78 -5.03 -12.15
CA LEU A 222 12.41 -6.32 -12.47
C LEU A 222 13.87 -6.43 -12.05
N VAL A 223 14.58 -5.31 -11.87
CA VAL A 223 16.02 -5.31 -11.53
C VAL A 223 16.26 -4.66 -10.19
N LEU A 224 15.81 -3.41 -9.99
CA LEU A 224 16.09 -2.68 -8.76
C LEU A 224 15.39 -3.32 -7.55
N SER A 225 14.11 -3.67 -7.67
CA SER A 225 13.35 -4.29 -6.58
C SER A 225 13.99 -5.59 -6.06
N PRO A 226 14.25 -6.62 -6.89
CA PRO A 226 14.85 -7.87 -6.39
C PRO A 226 16.26 -7.66 -5.83
N VAL A 227 17.07 -6.78 -6.44
CA VAL A 227 18.40 -6.44 -5.89
C VAL A 227 18.26 -5.78 -4.51
N CYS A 228 17.34 -4.83 -4.34
CA CYS A 228 17.07 -4.19 -3.06
C CYS A 228 16.57 -5.19 -2.01
N VAL A 229 15.65 -6.09 -2.38
CA VAL A 229 15.14 -7.13 -1.48
C VAL A 229 16.25 -8.09 -1.08
N ALA A 230 17.07 -8.56 -2.01
CA ALA A 230 18.19 -9.44 -1.72
C ALA A 230 19.21 -8.79 -0.78
N LEU A 231 19.62 -7.54 -1.07
CA LEU A 231 20.53 -6.80 -0.21
C LEU A 231 19.91 -6.53 1.17
N PHE A 232 18.61 -6.23 1.24
CA PHE A 232 17.89 -6.05 2.50
C PHE A 232 17.86 -7.34 3.34
N LEU A 233 17.67 -8.51 2.73
CA LEU A 233 17.76 -9.78 3.43
C LEU A 233 19.16 -10.03 4.01
N MET A 234 20.21 -9.55 3.35
CA MET A 234 21.59 -9.65 3.84
C MET A 234 21.93 -8.60 4.92
N HIS A 235 21.40 -7.38 4.79
CA HIS A 235 21.69 -6.26 5.69
C HIS A 235 20.41 -5.51 6.10
N PRO A 236 19.54 -6.15 6.90
CA PRO A 236 18.18 -5.66 7.15
C PRO A 236 18.16 -4.30 7.83
N ILE A 237 19.03 -4.07 8.82
CA ILE A 237 19.08 -2.81 9.58
C ILE A 237 19.58 -1.67 8.69
N ARG A 238 20.76 -1.84 8.07
CA ARG A 238 21.45 -0.81 7.30
C ARG A 238 20.63 -0.34 6.10
N LEU A 239 19.95 -1.27 5.43
CA LEU A 239 19.18 -1.01 4.20
C LEU A 239 17.68 -0.87 4.42
N SER A 240 17.18 -1.03 5.65
CA SER A 240 15.74 -0.98 5.99
C SER A 240 15.02 0.16 5.28
N ARG A 241 15.53 1.39 5.39
CA ARG A 241 14.89 2.57 4.81
C ARG A 241 14.95 2.61 3.28
N ALA A 242 16.09 2.25 2.70
CA ALA A 242 16.25 2.22 1.25
C ALA A 242 15.35 1.14 0.62
N ALA A 243 15.24 -0.02 1.28
CA ALA A 243 14.37 -1.11 0.90
C ALA A 243 12.90 -0.69 0.96
N VAL A 244 12.45 -0.09 2.07
CA VAL A 244 11.10 0.45 2.21
C VAL A 244 10.81 1.51 1.14
N PHE A 245 11.76 2.42 0.87
CA PHE A 245 11.59 3.43 -0.18
C PHE A 245 11.37 2.78 -1.55
N VAL A 246 12.27 1.89 -1.98
CA VAL A 246 12.16 1.22 -3.28
C VAL A 246 10.91 0.37 -3.35
N GLN A 247 10.62 -0.42 -2.32
CA GLN A 247 9.43 -1.26 -2.26
C GLN A 247 8.14 -0.43 -2.31
N SER A 248 8.09 0.71 -1.62
CA SER A 248 6.95 1.63 -1.69
C SER A 248 6.76 2.22 -3.08
N LEU A 249 7.84 2.54 -3.81
CA LEU A 249 7.76 2.98 -5.19
C LEU A 249 7.23 1.87 -6.12
N VAL A 250 7.70 0.63 -5.92
CA VAL A 250 7.21 -0.54 -6.67
C VAL A 250 5.72 -0.76 -6.39
N CYS A 251 5.30 -0.70 -5.13
CA CYS A 251 3.88 -0.76 -4.77
C CYS A 251 3.05 0.37 -5.40
N ALA A 252 3.61 1.58 -5.54
CA ALA A 252 2.94 2.71 -6.20
C ALA A 252 2.74 2.44 -7.69
N VAL A 253 3.80 2.03 -8.39
CA VAL A 253 3.75 1.67 -9.82
C VAL A 253 2.76 0.54 -10.05
N TYR A 254 2.81 -0.48 -9.20
CA TYR A 254 1.91 -1.60 -9.23
C TYR A 254 0.44 -1.19 -9.03
N SER A 255 0.16 -0.36 -8.02
CA SER A 255 -1.19 0.16 -7.75
C SER A 255 -1.71 1.03 -8.90
N LEU A 256 -0.85 1.79 -9.56
CA LEU A 256 -1.21 2.57 -10.73
C LEU A 256 -1.56 1.66 -11.93
N ALA A 257 -0.76 0.63 -12.18
CA ALA A 257 -1.05 -0.34 -13.24
C ALA A 257 -2.38 -1.05 -12.98
N PHE A 258 -2.64 -1.44 -11.72
CA PHE A 258 -3.87 -2.06 -11.28
C PHE A 258 -5.08 -1.14 -11.46
N PHE A 259 -4.95 0.14 -11.07
CA PHE A 259 -5.96 1.17 -11.31
C PHE A 259 -6.29 1.31 -12.80
N ILE A 260 -5.27 1.46 -13.66
CA ILE A 260 -5.48 1.61 -15.11
C ILE A 260 -6.19 0.38 -15.68
N GLN A 261 -5.75 -0.82 -15.30
CA GLN A 261 -6.34 -2.08 -15.76
C GLN A 261 -7.83 -2.18 -15.40
N PHE A 262 -8.19 -1.87 -14.15
CA PHE A 262 -9.59 -1.93 -13.72
C PHE A 262 -10.45 -0.82 -14.29
N MET A 263 -9.88 0.37 -14.52
CA MET A 263 -10.57 1.42 -15.26
C MET A 263 -10.89 0.96 -16.68
N VAL A 264 -9.94 0.31 -17.37
CA VAL A 264 -10.17 -0.29 -18.70
C VAL A 264 -11.25 -1.36 -18.63
N TRP A 265 -11.23 -2.26 -17.63
CA TRP A 265 -12.27 -3.28 -17.45
C TRP A 265 -13.65 -2.69 -17.13
N SER A 266 -13.69 -1.60 -16.36
CA SER A 266 -14.92 -0.89 -16.04
C SER A 266 -15.54 -0.30 -17.30
N LEU A 267 -14.73 0.37 -18.13
CA LEU A 267 -15.14 1.00 -19.39
C LEU A 267 -15.45 -0.01 -20.51
N HIS A 268 -14.69 -1.11 -20.60
CA HIS A 268 -14.80 -2.10 -21.67
C HIS A 268 -15.20 -3.47 -21.12
N ARG A 269 -16.50 -3.75 -21.14
CA ARG A 269 -17.08 -4.99 -20.60
C ARG A 269 -16.51 -6.27 -21.24
N HIS A 270 -16.17 -6.22 -22.52
CA HIS A 270 -15.60 -7.35 -23.26
C HIS A 270 -14.17 -7.72 -22.82
N TRP A 271 -13.44 -6.83 -22.14
CA TRP A 271 -12.08 -7.07 -21.63
C TRP A 271 -12.07 -7.64 -20.22
N ARG A 272 -13.22 -7.71 -19.56
CA ARG A 272 -13.33 -8.22 -18.19
C ARG A 272 -12.93 -9.70 -18.14
N PRO A 273 -12.31 -10.14 -17.04
CA PRO A 273 -12.15 -11.57 -16.80
C PRO A 273 -13.52 -12.21 -16.61
N TRP A 274 -13.64 -13.43 -17.12
CA TRP A 274 -14.84 -14.26 -17.06
C TRP A 274 -14.53 -15.47 -16.19
N TYR A 275 -15.46 -15.77 -15.29
CA TYR A 275 -15.33 -16.89 -14.36
C TYR A 275 -16.49 -17.85 -14.56
N ALA A 276 -16.17 -19.13 -14.49
CA ALA A 276 -17.14 -20.21 -14.53
C ALA A 276 -17.70 -20.43 -13.13
N LEU A 277 -19.02 -20.31 -12.97
CA LEU A 277 -19.72 -20.88 -11.83
C LEU A 277 -20.08 -22.31 -12.22
N THR A 278 -19.52 -23.31 -11.53
CA THR A 278 -19.77 -24.72 -11.82
C THR A 278 -20.40 -25.43 -10.62
N TRP A 279 -21.28 -26.38 -10.91
CA TRP A 279 -21.94 -27.22 -9.92
C TRP A 279 -22.14 -28.62 -10.48
N LEU A 280 -22.21 -29.60 -9.58
CA LEU A 280 -22.45 -30.99 -9.95
C LEU A 280 -23.95 -31.25 -10.06
N VAL A 281 -24.37 -31.91 -11.13
CA VAL A 281 -25.74 -32.38 -11.37
C VAL A 281 -25.68 -33.84 -11.78
N ARG A 282 -26.61 -34.67 -11.26
CA ARG A 282 -26.72 -36.05 -11.72
C ARG A 282 -27.41 -36.08 -13.09
N GLY A 283 -26.71 -36.58 -14.09
CA GLY A 283 -27.19 -36.68 -15.46
C GLY A 283 -27.15 -38.11 -15.99
N THR A 284 -27.61 -38.27 -17.22
CA THR A 284 -27.47 -39.49 -18.01
C THR A 284 -26.61 -39.18 -19.23
N VAL A 285 -25.63 -40.02 -19.53
CA VAL A 285 -24.85 -39.87 -20.76
C VAL A 285 -25.54 -40.66 -21.86
N ALA A 286 -25.71 -40.03 -23.02
CA ALA A 286 -26.16 -40.69 -24.23
C ALA A 286 -25.03 -41.59 -24.75
N THR A 287 -24.81 -42.75 -24.11
CA THR A 287 -23.97 -43.80 -24.68
C THR A 287 -24.79 -44.64 -25.64
N GLU A 288 -24.19 -45.10 -26.74
CA GLU A 288 -24.83 -46.04 -27.67
C GLU A 288 -25.29 -47.36 -27.01
N HIS A 289 -24.88 -47.62 -25.77
CA HIS A 289 -25.31 -48.76 -24.98
C HIS A 289 -26.61 -48.49 -24.18
N PRO A 290 -27.54 -49.47 -24.13
CA PRO A 290 -28.90 -49.32 -23.59
C PRO A 290 -29.00 -49.21 -22.06
N LEU A 291 -27.88 -49.27 -21.32
CA LEU A 291 -27.86 -48.97 -19.90
C LEU A 291 -27.40 -47.53 -19.69
N ALA A 292 -28.36 -46.62 -19.54
CA ALA A 292 -28.09 -45.25 -19.13
C ALA A 292 -27.46 -45.26 -17.72
N GLU A 293 -26.14 -45.16 -17.67
CA GLU A 293 -25.42 -45.03 -16.40
C GLU A 293 -25.64 -43.62 -15.86
N LYS A 294 -26.04 -43.53 -14.58
CA LYS A 294 -26.15 -42.25 -13.88
C LYS A 294 -24.74 -41.77 -13.57
N VAL A 295 -24.34 -40.69 -14.23
CA VAL A 295 -23.04 -40.06 -14.00
C VAL A 295 -23.23 -38.69 -13.37
N ASP A 296 -22.26 -38.28 -12.55
CA ASP A 296 -22.19 -36.89 -12.12
C ASP A 296 -21.67 -36.05 -13.30
N CYS A 297 -22.37 -34.96 -13.59
CA CYS A 297 -22.06 -34.02 -14.65
C CYS A 297 -21.72 -32.66 -14.03
N LEU A 298 -20.64 -32.04 -14.50
CA LEU A 298 -20.25 -30.71 -14.13
C LEU A 298 -20.92 -29.73 -15.09
N CYS A 299 -21.95 -29.05 -14.59
CA CYS A 299 -22.63 -27.98 -15.31
C CYS A 299 -22.08 -26.63 -14.88
N GLY A 300 -22.11 -25.64 -15.77
CA GLY A 300 -21.68 -24.30 -15.42
C GLY A 300 -22.14 -23.18 -16.35
N CYS A 301 -22.04 -21.97 -15.82
CA CYS A 301 -22.36 -20.72 -16.49
C CYS A 301 -21.19 -19.74 -16.38
N GLU A 302 -21.03 -18.90 -17.39
CA GLU A 302 -19.97 -17.89 -17.44
C GLU A 302 -20.49 -16.50 -17.08
N TYR A 303 -19.85 -15.90 -16.07
CA TYR A 303 -20.18 -14.55 -15.63
C TYR A 303 -18.93 -13.67 -15.61
N SER A 304 -19.12 -12.40 -15.98
CA SER A 304 -18.09 -11.39 -15.81
C SER A 304 -18.04 -10.88 -14.37
N VAL A 305 -16.93 -10.27 -13.98
CA VAL A 305 -16.85 -9.56 -12.70
C VAL A 305 -17.82 -8.37 -12.68
N SER A 306 -18.56 -8.25 -11.58
CA SER A 306 -19.54 -7.19 -11.34
C SER A 306 -18.90 -5.80 -11.30
N ASN A 307 -19.68 -4.78 -11.68
CA ASN A 307 -19.26 -3.38 -11.59
C ASN A 307 -18.93 -2.98 -10.15
N HIS A 308 -19.65 -3.53 -9.17
CA HIS A 308 -19.42 -3.24 -7.76
C HIS A 308 -18.05 -3.73 -7.30
N ALA A 309 -17.69 -4.97 -7.64
CA ALA A 309 -16.37 -5.52 -7.34
C ALA A 309 -15.26 -4.72 -8.04
N LEU A 310 -15.43 -4.37 -9.33
CA LEU A 310 -14.48 -3.51 -10.04
C LEU A 310 -14.30 -2.14 -9.38
N PHE A 311 -15.40 -1.52 -8.92
CA PHE A 311 -15.33 -0.23 -8.23
C PHE A 311 -14.56 -0.33 -6.90
N GLN A 312 -14.82 -1.36 -6.09
CA GLN A 312 -14.06 -1.61 -4.87
C GLN A 312 -12.55 -1.75 -5.15
N LEU A 313 -12.20 -2.51 -6.19
CA LEU A 313 -10.81 -2.70 -6.61
C LEU A 313 -10.14 -1.41 -7.11
N ILE A 314 -10.89 -0.55 -7.80
CA ILE A 314 -10.43 0.79 -8.19
C ILE A 314 -10.11 1.62 -6.95
N VAL A 315 -11.01 1.65 -5.96
CA VAL A 315 -10.80 2.39 -4.70
C VAL A 315 -9.59 1.87 -3.93
N ILE A 316 -9.42 0.55 -3.84
CA ILE A 316 -8.25 -0.09 -3.23
C ILE A 316 -6.97 0.32 -3.96
N SER A 317 -6.98 0.35 -5.29
CA SER A 317 -5.82 0.72 -6.12
C SER A 317 -5.42 2.18 -5.91
N ILE A 318 -6.37 3.11 -5.94
CA ILE A 318 -6.12 4.54 -5.67
C ILE A 318 -5.54 4.71 -4.26
N THR A 319 -6.13 4.02 -3.30
CA THR A 319 -5.72 4.07 -1.91
C THR A 319 -4.30 3.54 -1.72
N GLY A 320 -4.00 2.39 -2.33
CA GLY A 320 -2.66 1.80 -2.34
C GLY A 320 -1.64 2.74 -2.98
N LEU A 321 -1.99 3.42 -4.07
CA LEU A 321 -1.15 4.41 -4.74
C LEU A 321 -0.83 5.61 -3.83
N VAL A 322 -1.86 6.24 -3.24
CA VAL A 322 -1.67 7.43 -2.38
C VAL A 322 -0.84 7.07 -1.15
N LYS A 323 -1.12 5.92 -0.54
CA LYS A 323 -0.41 5.46 0.65
C LYS A 323 1.05 5.13 0.35
N SER A 324 1.30 4.38 -0.72
CA SER A 324 2.66 3.98 -1.10
C SER A 324 3.52 5.18 -1.47
N LEU A 325 2.98 6.16 -2.19
CA LEU A 325 3.65 7.44 -2.44
C LEU A 325 3.92 8.22 -1.15
N THR A 326 2.96 8.27 -0.23
CA THR A 326 3.14 8.97 1.06
C THR A 326 4.28 8.35 1.87
N VAL A 327 4.34 7.01 1.93
CA VAL A 327 5.44 6.28 2.57
C VAL A 327 6.76 6.57 1.84
N ALA A 328 6.77 6.51 0.51
CA ALA A 328 7.95 6.81 -0.29
C ALA A 328 8.50 8.21 0.01
N PHE A 329 7.66 9.24 0.03
CA PHE A 329 8.08 10.61 0.34
C PHE A 329 8.66 10.74 1.75
N ARG A 330 8.09 10.07 2.75
CA ARG A 330 8.66 10.03 4.11
C ARG A 330 10.02 9.34 4.14
N CYS A 331 10.17 8.25 3.40
CA CYS A 331 11.45 7.56 3.30
C CYS A 331 12.49 8.42 2.58
N ILE A 332 12.14 9.10 1.48
CA ILE A 332 13.04 10.04 0.78
C ILE A 332 13.56 11.11 1.75
N LYS A 333 12.66 11.72 2.52
CA LYS A 333 13.00 12.85 3.40
C LYS A 333 14.17 12.55 4.33
N GLY A 334 14.24 11.36 4.92
CA GLY A 334 15.39 11.02 5.75
C GLY A 334 16.34 9.98 5.19
N LEU A 335 16.18 9.52 3.95
CA LEU A 335 17.33 9.02 3.20
C LEU A 335 18.24 10.17 2.76
N ARG A 336 17.68 11.39 2.66
CA ARG A 336 18.44 12.62 2.36
C ARG A 336 19.40 12.99 3.50
N ARG A 337 19.03 12.70 4.75
CA ARG A 337 19.79 13.02 5.97
C ARG A 337 19.45 12.02 7.09
N SER A 338 20.45 11.36 7.66
CA SER A 338 20.27 10.22 8.59
C SER A 338 19.63 10.65 9.90
N GLU A 339 19.88 11.89 10.28
CA GLU A 339 19.32 12.48 11.48
C GLU A 339 17.79 12.58 11.43
N TRP A 340 17.24 12.65 10.21
CA TRP A 340 15.80 12.63 9.99
C TRP A 340 15.24 11.20 10.05
N ALA A 341 16.08 10.18 9.91
CA ALA A 341 15.70 8.79 10.16
C ALA A 341 15.39 8.56 11.61
N ASN A 342 16.23 9.10 12.48
CA ASN A 342 16.12 8.92 13.92
C ASN A 342 14.83 9.50 14.50
N LEU A 343 14.20 10.44 13.79
CA LEU A 343 13.01 11.18 14.23
C LEU A 343 11.72 10.77 13.51
N ILE A 344 11.80 9.92 12.48
CA ILE A 344 10.65 9.59 11.64
C ILE A 344 10.58 8.07 11.50
N SER A 345 9.71 7.43 12.29
CA SER A 345 9.24 6.10 11.94
C SER A 345 8.55 6.16 10.57
N VAL A 346 8.69 5.10 9.79
CA VAL A 346 8.08 5.05 8.45
C VAL A 346 6.55 5.13 8.55
N LEU A 347 5.96 4.49 9.56
CA LEU A 347 4.53 4.51 9.81
C LEU A 347 4.10 5.79 10.54
N PHE A 348 4.86 6.15 11.57
CA PHE A 348 4.48 7.22 12.49
C PHE A 348 5.48 8.37 12.42
N SER A 349 4.99 9.57 12.10
CA SER A 349 5.75 10.76 12.44
C SER A 349 5.83 10.81 13.96
N VAL A 350 7.03 10.64 14.53
CA VAL A 350 7.24 10.88 15.97
C VAL A 350 6.72 12.28 16.22
N PRO A 351 5.76 12.47 17.15
CA PRO A 351 5.28 13.80 17.46
C PRO A 351 6.40 14.49 18.24
N ILE A 352 7.34 15.11 17.52
CA ILE A 352 8.50 15.81 18.09
C ILE A 352 8.04 16.89 19.09
N ASN A 353 6.82 17.42 18.93
CA ASN A 353 6.15 18.32 19.87
C ASN A 353 5.86 17.72 21.26
N VAL A 354 6.17 16.45 21.51
CA VAL A 354 5.91 15.76 22.80
C VAL A 354 7.20 15.53 23.58
N TYR A 355 8.36 15.63 22.93
CA TYR A 355 9.65 15.39 23.56
C TYR A 355 10.43 16.71 23.65
N PRO A 356 11.10 17.00 24.78
CA PRO A 356 12.02 18.13 24.84
C PRO A 356 13.13 17.89 23.82
N VAL A 357 13.31 18.87 22.95
CA VAL A 357 14.29 18.84 21.88
C VAL A 357 15.30 19.93 22.17
N THR A 358 16.56 19.56 22.20
CA THR A 358 17.66 20.52 22.20
C THR A 358 18.35 20.45 20.84
N TRP A 359 18.78 21.62 20.36
CA TRP A 359 19.74 21.65 19.27
C TRP A 359 21.10 21.25 19.83
N ALA A 360 21.80 20.39 19.13
CA ALA A 360 23.22 20.16 19.34
C ALA A 360 23.95 20.57 18.06
N SER A 361 24.87 21.53 18.15
CA SER A 361 25.78 21.82 17.03
C SER A 361 26.91 20.79 16.99
N LEU A 362 27.48 20.57 15.81
CA LEU A 362 28.81 19.95 15.74
C LEU A 362 29.84 20.92 16.35
N PRO A 363 30.91 20.41 16.99
CA PRO A 363 31.86 21.22 17.77
C PRO A 363 32.52 22.41 17.03
N ASP A 364 32.46 22.44 15.69
CA ASP A 364 33.03 23.49 14.85
C ASP A 364 31.98 24.31 14.06
N ALA A 365 30.70 24.12 14.33
CA ALA A 365 29.63 24.72 13.54
C ALA A 365 29.15 26.04 14.15
N GLN A 366 29.12 27.11 13.35
CA GLN A 366 28.47 28.36 13.75
C GLN A 366 26.96 28.14 13.93
N TRP A 367 26.48 28.49 15.12
CA TRP A 367 25.06 28.54 15.45
C TRP A 367 24.33 29.49 14.50
N PRO A 368 23.11 29.15 14.03
CA PRO A 368 22.28 30.11 13.32
C PRO A 368 22.03 31.33 14.22
N GLU A 369 22.08 32.53 13.66
CA GLU A 369 21.95 33.81 14.40
C GLU A 369 20.68 33.93 15.26
N MET A 370 19.67 33.07 15.03
CA MET A 370 18.40 33.07 15.76
C MET A 370 18.24 31.94 16.80
N CYS A 371 19.24 31.07 17.01
CA CYS A 371 19.15 29.96 17.96
C CYS A 371 20.14 30.13 19.12
N HIS A 372 19.63 30.24 20.35
CA HIS A 372 20.45 30.18 21.57
C HIS A 372 20.56 28.73 22.06
N GLU A 373 21.76 28.32 22.52
CA GLU A 373 22.06 26.96 23.01
C GLU A 373 21.06 26.43 24.05
N ASP A 374 20.56 27.31 24.92
CA ASP A 374 19.69 26.95 26.04
C ASP A 374 18.19 27.18 25.76
N SER A 375 17.82 27.63 24.56
CA SER A 375 16.41 27.87 24.25
C SER A 375 15.68 26.56 23.92
N GLU A 376 14.65 26.24 24.71
CA GLU A 376 13.75 25.15 24.37
C GLU A 376 13.11 25.44 23.00
N THR A 377 13.45 24.63 22.01
CA THR A 377 12.97 24.76 20.62
C THR A 377 11.46 24.85 20.50
N GLN A 378 10.73 24.25 21.44
CA GLN A 378 9.26 24.24 21.45
C GLN A 378 8.64 25.60 21.82
N GLY A 379 9.42 26.55 22.36
CA GLY A 379 8.98 27.90 22.66
C GLY A 379 8.76 28.78 21.43
N GLU A 380 9.26 28.39 20.25
CA GLU A 380 9.06 29.14 19.02
C GLU A 380 7.61 29.03 18.52
N ARG A 381 6.96 30.19 18.26
CA ARG A 381 5.55 30.32 17.85
C ARG A 381 5.19 29.61 16.52
N ALA A 382 6.15 28.99 15.85
CA ALA A 382 5.95 28.23 14.61
C ALA A 382 6.87 27.01 14.51
N PHE A 383 7.19 26.33 15.63
CA PHE A 383 8.05 25.15 15.60
C PHE A 383 7.44 24.00 14.78
N ASP A 384 7.86 23.90 13.52
CA ASP A 384 7.88 22.65 12.77
C ASP A 384 9.36 22.28 12.61
N PRO A 385 9.87 21.31 13.40
CA PRO A 385 11.28 20.92 13.36
C PRO A 385 11.71 20.49 11.96
N PHE A 386 10.78 20.01 11.14
CA PHE A 386 11.08 19.62 9.77
C PHE A 386 11.19 20.82 8.83
N VAL A 387 10.45 21.89 9.04
CA VAL A 387 10.57 23.12 8.24
C VAL A 387 11.83 23.87 8.62
N LEU A 388 12.10 24.00 9.93
CA LEU A 388 13.32 24.65 10.44
C LEU A 388 14.59 23.92 9.94
N MET A 389 14.62 22.59 9.94
CA MET A 389 15.80 21.86 9.46
C MET A 389 15.97 21.81 7.93
N ASP A 390 14.91 21.99 7.13
CA ASP A 390 15.03 21.99 5.65
C ASP A 390 15.43 23.38 5.12
N GLU A 391 15.00 24.47 5.77
CA GLU A 391 15.15 25.84 5.25
C GLU A 391 16.31 26.64 5.87
N GLN A 392 16.84 26.24 7.03
CA GLN A 392 17.94 26.96 7.68
C GLN A 392 19.29 26.75 6.97
N LEU A 393 20.03 27.85 6.77
CA LEU A 393 21.47 27.85 6.47
C LEU A 393 22.19 27.09 7.59
N ASN A 394 23.16 26.23 7.25
CA ASN A 394 23.87 25.36 8.20
C ASN A 394 23.03 24.29 8.93
N SER A 395 21.81 24.00 8.50
CA SER A 395 21.03 22.86 9.02
C SER A 395 21.70 21.49 8.87
N LYS A 396 22.80 21.39 8.10
CA LYS A 396 23.62 20.17 7.99
C LYS A 396 24.48 19.92 9.23
N SER A 397 24.75 20.95 10.02
CA SER A 397 25.62 20.88 11.19
C SER A 397 24.87 20.96 12.52
N LEU A 398 23.53 21.00 12.45
CA LEU A 398 22.65 20.97 13.60
C LEU A 398 22.02 19.59 13.70
N ARG A 399 22.09 19.03 14.91
CA ARG A 399 21.45 17.78 15.29
C ARG A 399 20.31 18.04 16.23
N LEU A 400 19.26 17.26 16.08
CA LEU A 400 18.11 17.29 16.97
C LEU A 400 18.31 16.16 17.98
N GLN A 401 18.64 16.49 19.22
CA GLN A 401 18.75 15.49 20.29
C GLN A 401 17.42 15.43 21.04
N LEU A 402 16.85 14.23 21.10
CA LEU A 402 15.74 13.93 21.99
C LEU A 402 16.32 13.78 23.40
N ALA A 403 16.11 14.78 24.25
CA ALA A 403 16.51 14.67 25.63
C ALA A 403 15.58 13.66 26.34
N ALA A 404 16.17 12.77 27.13
CA ALA A 404 15.39 11.92 28.03
C ALA A 404 14.61 12.83 28.97
N VAL A 405 13.30 12.63 29.04
CA VAL A 405 12.48 13.38 30.01
C VAL A 405 13.00 13.03 31.40
N GLN A 406 13.51 14.02 32.12
CA GLN A 406 13.96 13.82 33.50
C GLN A 406 12.79 13.24 34.31
N THR A 407 12.99 12.03 34.83
CA THR A 407 12.01 11.33 35.68
C THR A 407 12.09 11.79 37.13
N SER A 408 13.21 12.41 37.54
CA SER A 408 13.40 13.00 38.86
C SER A 408 12.99 14.47 38.83
N CYS A 409 11.73 14.75 39.11
CA CYS A 409 11.32 16.10 39.43
C CYS A 409 11.06 16.22 40.93
N GLY A 410 11.80 17.10 41.59
CA GLY A 410 11.28 17.75 42.78
C GLY A 410 10.06 18.54 42.34
N SER A 411 8.86 18.16 42.78
CA SER A 411 7.63 18.91 42.49
C SER A 411 7.83 20.38 42.88
N PRO A 412 7.81 21.33 41.92
CA PRO A 412 7.58 22.71 42.28
C PRO A 412 6.20 22.77 42.93
N ARG A 413 6.06 23.44 44.08
CA ARG A 413 4.74 23.68 44.66
C ARG A 413 3.95 24.50 43.64
N ALA A 414 2.73 24.06 43.32
CA ALA A 414 1.89 24.62 42.26
C ALA A 414 1.54 26.12 42.40
N GLY A 415 2.02 26.80 43.45
CA GLY A 415 1.86 28.25 43.65
C GLY A 415 2.92 29.12 42.98
N ASP A 416 4.07 28.56 42.59
CA ASP A 416 5.21 29.37 42.09
C ASP A 416 5.29 29.47 40.56
N LEU A 417 4.41 28.77 39.82
CA LEU A 417 4.44 28.76 38.36
C LEU A 417 3.68 29.96 37.80
N THR A 418 4.37 30.82 37.05
CA THR A 418 3.74 31.90 36.29
C THR A 418 2.78 31.34 35.23
N PRO A 419 1.79 32.11 34.75
CA PRO A 419 0.82 31.65 33.73
C PRO A 419 1.48 31.15 32.44
N ARG A 420 2.70 31.61 32.16
CA ARG A 420 3.51 31.21 31.00
C ARG A 420 4.21 29.87 31.22
N GLU A 421 4.55 29.54 32.46
CA GLU A 421 5.19 28.29 32.86
C GLU A 421 4.19 27.13 33.01
N ALA A 422 2.91 27.44 33.23
CA ALA A 422 1.83 26.43 33.27
C ALA A 422 1.59 25.72 31.92
N ASP A 423 2.03 26.33 30.80
CA ASP A 423 2.00 25.71 29.47
C ASP A 423 3.26 24.86 29.19
N MET A 424 4.26 24.88 30.07
CA MET A 424 5.46 24.05 29.91
C MET A 424 5.14 22.57 30.17
N ILE A 425 5.81 21.70 29.41
CA ILE A 425 5.70 20.25 29.58
C ILE A 425 6.38 19.89 30.90
N GLY A 426 5.57 19.56 31.90
CA GLY A 426 6.05 19.02 33.16
C GLY A 426 6.63 17.61 33.01
N CYS A 427 7.01 17.07 34.15
CA CYS A 427 7.74 15.82 34.28
C CYS A 427 7.03 14.65 33.59
N CYS A 428 7.81 13.73 33.02
CA CYS A 428 7.31 12.58 32.25
C CYS A 428 6.53 12.93 30.97
N GLY A 429 6.62 14.16 30.43
CA GLY A 429 5.97 14.54 29.18
C GLY A 429 4.50 14.95 29.35
N PHE A 430 4.10 15.27 30.58
CA PHE A 430 2.76 15.72 30.94
C PHE A 430 2.80 17.19 31.38
N PRO A 431 1.93 18.06 30.83
CA PRO A 431 1.82 19.42 31.35
C PRO A 431 1.45 19.37 32.83
N TYR A 432 1.91 20.35 33.61
CA TYR A 432 1.52 20.47 35.00
C TYR A 432 -0.01 20.50 35.09
N ALA A 433 -0.57 19.68 35.97
CA ALA A 433 -2.01 19.67 36.19
C ALA A 433 -2.43 21.07 36.61
N ARG A 434 -3.16 21.78 35.73
CA ARG A 434 -3.74 23.07 36.06
C ARG A 434 -4.72 22.80 37.19
N LYS A 435 -4.31 23.09 38.43
CA LYS A 435 -5.23 23.06 39.57
C LYS A 435 -6.36 24.01 39.14
N ARG A 436 -7.59 23.50 39.04
CA ARG A 436 -8.74 24.40 38.93
C ARG A 436 -8.61 25.30 40.15
N VAL A 437 -8.22 26.54 39.91
CA VAL A 437 -8.48 27.59 40.89
C VAL A 437 -9.99 27.64 40.84
N ASP A 438 -10.62 26.96 41.79
CA ASP A 438 -12.01 27.19 42.07
C ASP A 438 -12.08 28.70 42.28
N MET A 439 -12.68 29.40 41.31
CA MET A 439 -13.10 30.78 41.48
C MET A 439 -14.15 30.71 42.59
N ALA A 440 -13.68 30.69 43.83
CA ALA A 440 -14.52 30.93 44.98
C ALA A 440 -15.11 32.32 44.74
N ASP A 441 -16.43 32.34 44.61
CA ASP A 441 -17.27 33.53 44.52
C ASP A 441 -16.74 34.65 45.41
N SER A 442 -16.04 35.61 44.81
CA SER A 442 -15.94 36.95 45.37
C SER A 442 -17.25 37.65 45.05
N SER A 443 -18.27 37.37 45.87
CA SER A 443 -19.48 38.18 45.95
C SER A 443 -19.08 39.65 46.15
N PRO A 444 -19.53 40.59 45.31
CA PRO A 444 -19.24 42.00 45.53
C PRO A 444 -20.03 42.47 46.75
N GLU A 445 -19.34 42.75 47.85
CA GLU A 445 -19.88 43.53 48.95
C GLU A 445 -20.30 44.90 48.41
N THR A 446 -21.61 45.13 48.42
CA THR A 446 -22.24 46.41 48.08
C THR A 446 -22.21 47.26 49.34
N PRO A 447 -21.64 48.48 49.34
CA PRO A 447 -21.73 49.35 50.51
C PRO A 447 -23.15 49.90 50.60
N MET A 448 -23.76 49.78 51.79
CA MET A 448 -25.00 50.47 52.14
C MET A 448 -24.78 51.98 52.11
N ILE A 449 -25.67 52.68 51.40
CA ILE A 449 -25.82 54.14 51.46
C ILE A 449 -27.14 54.39 52.20
N ASP A 450 -27.07 55.20 53.25
CA ASP A 450 -28.23 55.77 53.98
C ASP A 450 -29.03 56.76 53.12
#